data_AF-A0A240UNG8-F1
#
_entry.id   AF-A0A240UNG8-F1
#
_cell.length_a   1.000
_cell.length_b   1.000
_cell.length_c   1.000
_cell.angle_alpha   90.00
_cell.angle_beta   90.00
_cell.angle_gamma   90.00
#
_symmetry.space_group_name_H-M   'P 1'
#
loop_
_entity.id
_entity.type
_entity.pdbx_description
1 polymer ?
#
loop_
_entity_poly.entity_id
_entity_poly.type
_entity_poly.pdbx_seq_one_letter_code
_entity_poly.pdbx_strand_id
1 'polypeptide(L)'
;MTPESLTCDQLVHLERLMQRHPELDGLEALLLASLEEGAQAGQTRLDSGRLSRRFDVAHALVRRAAASLEAHGLIEMTDHRGAGPGVWLAIADECAIAGF
;
A
#
# COMPACT_ATOMS: atom_id res chain seq x y z
N MET A 1 -5.44 18.04 4.49
CA MET A 1 -3.99 17.81 4.41
C MET A 1 -3.62 18.07 2.97
N THR A 2 -2.73 19.01 2.70
CA THR A 2 -2.34 19.34 1.32
C THR A 2 -1.56 18.18 0.70
N PRO A 3 -1.73 17.88 -0.60
CA PRO A 3 -0.97 16.83 -1.30
C PRO A 3 0.52 17.19 -1.53
N GLU A 4 1.02 18.26 -0.89
CA GLU A 4 2.34 18.87 -1.10
C GLU A 4 3.41 18.37 -0.12
N SER A 5 3.13 17.31 0.65
CA SER A 5 4.04 16.84 1.72
C SER A 5 4.64 15.47 1.46
N LEU A 6 4.80 15.08 0.18
CA LEU A 6 5.75 14.02 -0.15
C LEU A 6 7.15 14.64 -0.13
N THR A 7 8.02 14.14 0.75
CA THR A 7 9.42 14.59 0.76
C THR A 7 10.10 14.16 -0.54
N CYS A 8 11.19 14.82 -0.96
CA CYS A 8 11.94 14.40 -2.15
C CYS A 8 12.38 12.94 -2.09
N ASP A 9 12.67 12.44 -0.87
CA ASP A 9 13.02 11.05 -0.63
C ASP A 9 11.84 10.10 -0.96
N GLN A 10 10.63 10.46 -0.53
CA GLN A 10 9.41 9.72 -0.87
C GLN A 10 9.10 9.74 -2.38
N LEU A 11 9.37 10.86 -3.06
CA LEU A 11 9.18 10.95 -4.51
C LEU A 11 10.16 10.03 -5.26
N VAL A 12 11.44 10.04 -4.88
CA VAL A 12 12.45 9.16 -5.47
C VAL A 12 12.16 7.69 -5.18
N HIS A 13 11.67 7.39 -3.98
CA HIS A 13 11.26 6.03 -3.60
C HIS A 13 10.07 5.56 -4.44
N LEU A 14 9.04 6.40 -4.58
CA LEU A 14 7.88 6.13 -5.42
C LEU A 14 8.26 5.93 -6.89
N GLU A 15 9.12 6.79 -7.45
CA GLU A 15 9.60 6.63 -8.83
C GLU A 15 10.34 5.32 -9.05
N ARG A 16 11.22 4.91 -8.11
CA ARG A 16 11.90 3.60 -8.20
C ARG A 16 10.91 2.45 -8.15
N LEU A 17 9.89 2.56 -7.32
CA LEU A 17 8.88 1.53 -7.14
C LEU A 17 8.02 1.38 -8.42
N MET A 18 7.63 2.50 -9.03
CA MET A 18 6.95 2.51 -10.34
C MET A 18 7.85 2.02 -11.48
N GLN A 19 9.16 2.25 -11.42
CA GLN A 19 10.12 1.67 -12.38
C GLN A 19 10.30 0.16 -12.20
N ARG A 20 10.27 -0.33 -10.95
CA ARG A 20 10.40 -1.76 -10.63
C ARG A 20 9.14 -2.54 -10.96
N HIS A 21 7.99 -1.89 -10.89
CA HIS A 21 6.67 -2.46 -11.18
C HIS A 21 5.88 -1.54 -12.12
N PRO A 22 6.22 -1.51 -13.42
CA PRO A 22 5.51 -0.68 -14.41
C PRO A 22 4.04 -1.09 -14.59
N GLU A 23 3.65 -2.28 -14.14
CA GLU A 23 2.28 -2.75 -14.08
C GLU A 23 1.41 -2.05 -13.02
N LEU A 24 2.02 -1.39 -12.03
CA LEU A 24 1.29 -0.73 -10.94
C LEU A 24 0.82 0.67 -11.33
N ASP A 25 -0.44 0.96 -11.00
CA ASP A 25 -0.98 2.32 -11.07
C ASP A 25 -0.41 3.20 -9.94
N GLY A 26 -0.47 4.52 -10.10
CA GLY A 26 0.09 5.47 -9.13
C GLY A 26 -0.47 5.31 -7.71
N LEU A 27 -1.75 4.93 -7.57
CA LEU A 27 -2.34 4.63 -6.27
C LEU A 27 -1.79 3.34 -5.65
N GLU A 28 -1.53 2.32 -6.47
CA GLU A 28 -0.97 1.04 -6.01
C GLU A 28 0.46 1.23 -5.54
N ALA A 29 1.27 1.95 -6.33
CA ALA A 29 2.64 2.28 -5.97
C ALA A 29 2.70 3.13 -4.67
N LEU A 30 1.81 4.11 -4.51
CA LEU A 30 1.73 4.92 -3.30
C LEU A 30 1.32 4.11 -2.07
N LEU A 31 0.41 3.15 -2.25
CA LEU A 31 -0.07 2.27 -1.19
C LEU A 31 1.04 1.31 -0.74
N LEU A 32 1.79 0.74 -1.68
CA LEU A 32 2.95 -0.11 -1.38
C LEU A 32 4.06 0.67 -0.68
N ALA A 33 4.43 1.85 -1.18
CA ALA A 33 5.42 2.71 -0.54
C ALA A 33 5.03 3.08 0.91
N SER A 34 3.75 3.36 1.15
CA SER A 34 3.25 3.66 2.51
C SER A 34 3.34 2.45 3.45
N LEU A 35 3.13 1.24 2.92
CA LEU A 35 3.31 0.00 3.68
C LEU A 35 4.80 -0.25 3.98
N GLU A 36 5.70 0.05 3.05
CA GLU A 36 7.15 -0.11 3.23
C GLU A 36 7.69 0.86 4.28
N GLU A 37 7.29 2.13 4.21
CA GLU A 37 7.59 3.13 5.23
C GLU A 37 7.07 2.70 6.61
N GLY A 38 5.83 2.18 6.65
CA GLY A 38 5.22 1.65 7.87
C GLY A 38 6.05 0.51 8.46
N ALA A 39 6.44 -0.46 7.62
CA ALA A 39 7.24 -1.61 8.03
C ALA A 39 8.62 -1.19 8.58
N GLN A 40 9.29 -0.24 7.93
CA GLN A 40 10.55 0.34 8.40
C GLN A 40 10.41 1.05 9.76
N ALA A 41 9.25 1.67 10.02
CA ALA A 41 8.92 2.28 11.30
C ALA A 41 8.40 1.27 12.37
N GLY A 42 8.40 -0.04 12.07
CA GLY A 42 7.92 -1.11 12.95
C GLY A 42 6.39 -1.31 12.94
N GLN A 43 5.66 -0.64 12.05
CA GLN A 43 4.24 -0.89 11.80
C GLN A 43 4.06 -1.94 10.70
N THR A 44 3.76 -3.17 11.10
CA THR A 44 3.61 -4.30 10.18
C THR A 44 2.26 -4.33 9.43
N ARG A 45 1.28 -3.51 9.86
CA ARG A 45 -0.07 -3.49 9.28
C ARG A 45 -0.65 -2.08 9.25
N LEU A 46 -1.28 -1.71 8.15
CA LEU A 46 -2.00 -0.45 7.98
C LEU A 46 -3.50 -0.70 7.73
N ASP A 47 -4.34 0.18 8.28
CA ASP A 47 -5.78 0.14 8.08
C ASP A 47 -6.15 0.88 6.77
N SER A 48 -6.86 0.19 5.88
CA SER A 48 -7.35 0.74 4.61
C SER A 48 -8.27 1.96 4.77
N GLY A 49 -9.02 2.07 5.87
CA GLY A 49 -9.80 3.26 6.19
C GLY A 49 -8.91 4.46 6.53
N ARG A 50 -7.83 4.25 7.29
CA ARG A 50 -6.81 5.26 7.59
C ARG A 50 -6.07 5.69 6.32
N LEU A 51 -5.74 4.77 5.43
CA LEU A 51 -5.11 5.08 4.14
C LEU A 51 -6.01 5.92 3.24
N SER A 52 -7.31 5.58 3.14
CA SER A 52 -8.30 6.38 2.40
C SER A 52 -8.34 7.83 2.88
N ARG A 53 -8.34 8.06 4.20
CA ARG A 53 -8.29 9.41 4.77
C ARG A 53 -6.94 10.11 4.58
N ARG A 54 -5.83 9.36 4.63
CA ARG A 54 -4.48 9.90 4.44
C ARG A 54 -4.26 10.38 3.01
N PHE A 55 -4.72 9.60 2.04
CA PHE A 55 -4.57 9.93 0.61
C PHE A 55 -5.66 10.85 0.08
N ASP A 56 -6.71 11.11 0.86
CA ASP A 56 -7.91 11.83 0.42
C ASP A 56 -8.57 11.17 -0.81
N VAL A 57 -8.62 9.83 -0.79
CA VAL A 57 -9.12 8.97 -1.88
C VAL A 57 -10.27 8.12 -1.37
N ALA A 58 -11.27 7.85 -2.22
CA ALA A 58 -12.41 7.00 -1.89
C ALA A 58 -11.96 5.59 -1.45
N HIS A 59 -12.60 5.07 -0.40
CA HIS A 59 -12.27 3.75 0.16
C HIS A 59 -12.37 2.61 -0.86
N ALA A 60 -13.30 2.70 -1.82
CA ALA A 60 -13.43 1.73 -2.91
C ALA A 60 -12.18 1.67 -3.82
N LEU A 61 -11.52 2.81 -4.06
CA LEU A 61 -10.29 2.87 -4.85
C LEU A 61 -9.11 2.29 -4.08
N VAL A 62 -8.99 2.61 -2.79
CA VAL A 62 -7.97 2.01 -1.91
C VAL A 62 -8.16 0.49 -1.83
N ARG A 63 -9.39 0.02 -1.69
CA ARG A 63 -9.70 -1.42 -1.65
C ARG A 63 -9.41 -2.10 -2.99
N ARG A 64 -9.68 -1.43 -4.12
CA ARG A 64 -9.34 -1.95 -5.46
C ARG A 64 -7.82 -2.04 -5.64
N ALA A 65 -7.08 -1.00 -5.29
CA ALA A 65 -5.62 -0.98 -5.37
C ALA A 65 -5.00 -2.06 -4.47
N ALA A 66 -5.52 -2.20 -3.24
CA ALA A 66 -5.08 -3.25 -2.32
C ALA A 66 -5.35 -4.66 -2.89
N ALA A 67 -6.54 -4.90 -3.45
CA ALA A 67 -6.86 -6.18 -4.09
C ALA A 67 -5.97 -6.48 -5.30
N SER A 68 -5.60 -5.45 -6.06
CA SER A 68 -4.65 -5.57 -7.18
C SER A 68 -3.26 -5.96 -6.67
N LEU A 69 -2.73 -5.23 -5.68
CA LEU A 69 -1.44 -5.54 -5.06
C LEU A 69 -1.39 -6.94 -4.42
N GLU A 70 -2.49 -7.37 -3.80
CA GLU A 70 -2.63 -8.73 -3.27
C GLU A 70 -2.61 -9.78 -4.39
N ALA A 71 -3.29 -9.52 -5.51
CA ALA A 71 -3.25 -10.40 -6.68
C ALA A 71 -1.84 -10.49 -7.31
N HIS A 72 -1.02 -9.44 -7.16
CA HIS A 72 0.40 -9.43 -7.52
C HIS A 72 1.31 -10.07 -6.46
N GLY A 73 0.77 -10.51 -5.32
CA GLY A 73 1.54 -11.12 -4.23
C GLY A 73 2.44 -10.13 -3.48
N LEU A 74 2.19 -8.83 -3.60
CA LEU A 74 3.00 -7.78 -2.97
C LEU A 74 2.53 -7.45 -1.55
N ILE A 75 1.24 -7.64 -1.28
CA ILE A 75 0.63 -7.39 0.04
C ILE A 75 -0.30 -8.53 0.43
N GLU A 76 -0.58 -8.64 1.73
CA GLU A 76 -1.63 -9.49 2.27
C GLU A 76 -2.75 -8.63 2.83
N MET A 77 -4.01 -8.96 2.51
CA MET A 77 -5.18 -8.37 3.15
C MET A 77 -5.71 -9.30 4.24
N THR A 78 -5.93 -8.76 5.45
CA THR A 78 -6.62 -9.46 6.53
C THR A 78 -7.85 -8.69 6.96
N ASP A 79 -8.98 -9.39 7.08
CA ASP A 79 -10.20 -8.77 7.60
C ASP A 79 -10.01 -8.24 9.02
N HIS A 80 -10.51 -7.03 9.26
CA HIS A 80 -10.57 -6.48 10.60
C HIS A 80 -11.65 -7.24 11.38
N ARG A 81 -11.24 -8.12 12.31
CA ARG A 81 -12.14 -8.97 13.14
C ARG A 81 -12.95 -8.18 14.20
N GLY A 82 -13.41 -6.96 13.88
CA GLY A 82 -14.21 -6.13 14.77
C GLY A 82 -14.79 -4.88 14.09
N ALA A 83 -16.11 -4.80 14.02
CA ALA A 83 -17.02 -3.64 13.86
C ALA A 83 -16.76 -2.54 12.79
N GLY A 84 -15.67 -2.56 12.02
CA GLY A 84 -15.38 -1.58 10.96
C GLY A 84 -15.30 -2.21 9.57
N PRO A 85 -15.60 -1.46 8.49
CA PRO A 85 -15.46 -1.94 7.11
C PRO A 85 -14.00 -1.97 6.60
N GLY A 86 -13.04 -1.60 7.44
CA GLY A 86 -11.62 -1.57 7.08
C GLY A 86 -11.03 -2.97 7.02
N VAL A 87 -10.09 -3.18 6.09
CA VAL A 87 -9.16 -4.32 6.07
C VAL A 87 -7.77 -3.88 6.51
N TRP A 88 -7.05 -4.78 7.17
CA TRP A 88 -5.63 -4.65 7.47
C TRP A 88 -4.81 -5.04 6.23
N LEU A 89 -3.85 -4.19 5.88
CA LEU A 89 -2.93 -4.40 4.78
C LEU A 89 -1.52 -4.59 5.36
N ALA A 90 -0.81 -5.62 4.95
CA ALA A 90 0.56 -5.91 5.35
C ALA A 90 1.41 -6.16 4.11
N ILE A 91 2.71 -5.86 4.16
CA ILE A 91 3.64 -6.33 3.11
C ILE A 91 3.69 -7.86 3.18
N ALA A 92 3.53 -8.51 2.03
CA ALA A 92 3.84 -9.92 1.92
C ALA A 92 5.37 -10.05 2.02
N ASP A 93 5.87 -10.68 3.09
CA ASP A 93 7.31 -10.91 3.29
C ASP A 93 7.90 -11.49 2.00
N GLU A 94 8.96 -10.89 1.46
CA GLU A 94 9.46 -10.97 0.07
C GLU A 94 9.93 -12.37 -0.43
N CYS A 95 9.37 -13.49 0.03
CA CYS A 95 9.91 -14.83 -0.19
C CYS A 95 8.95 -15.88 -0.79
N ALA A 96 7.79 -15.50 -1.32
CA ALA A 96 6.86 -16.44 -1.96
C ALA A 96 6.70 -16.30 -3.49
N ILE A 97 7.57 -15.53 -4.16
CA ILE A 97 7.60 -15.46 -5.64
C ILE A 97 8.99 -15.81 -6.18
N ALA A 98 9.66 -16.78 -5.57
CA ALA A 98 10.60 -17.62 -6.29
C ALA A 98 9.81 -18.69 -7.06
N GLY A 99 9.33 -18.34 -8.26
CA GLY A 99 8.80 -19.33 -9.21
C GLY A 99 7.61 -18.83 -10.01
N PHE A 100 7.85 -18.26 -11.19
CA PHE A 100 7.68 -18.97 -12.47
C PHE A 100 8.28 -18.18 -13.63
#